data_AF-A0A4Y7PQP1-F1
#
_entry.id   AF-A0A4Y7PQP1-F1
#
_cell.length_a   1.000
_cell.length_b   1.000
_cell.length_c   1.000
_cell.angle_alpha   90.00
_cell.angle_beta   90.00
_cell.angle_gamma   90.00
#
_symmetry.space_group_name_H-M   'P 1'
#
loop_
_entity.id
_entity.type
_entity.pdbx_description
1 polymer ?
#
loop_
_entity_poly.entity_id
_entity_poly.type
_entity_poly.pdbx_seq_one_letter_code
_entity_poly.pdbx_strand_id
1 'polypeptide(L)'
;AHFVAYALHWTRLHHSVTFIVLALLRRLKTQFPAARGSSGYQLLLSAFMTASKAVCDDTDSNKSWVVFGQGIFVLREVNQMEREMCAFLEWHLNV
;
A
#
# COMPACT_ATOMS: atom_id res chain seq x y z
N ALA A 1 -12.81 5.37 9.91
CA ALA A 1 -12.40 6.78 9.79
C ALA A 1 -11.02 7.06 10.41
N HIS A 2 -10.74 6.64 11.66
CA HIS A 2 -9.45 6.87 12.33
C HIS A 2 -8.22 6.27 11.64
N PHE A 3 -8.38 5.17 10.92
CA PHE A 3 -7.27 4.46 10.28
C PHE A 3 -6.58 5.29 9.17
N VAL A 4 -7.35 5.93 8.28
CA VAL A 4 -6.80 6.73 7.19
C VAL A 4 -6.07 7.97 7.73
N ALA A 5 -6.65 8.62 8.74
CA ALA A 5 -6.02 9.75 9.41
C ALA A 5 -4.71 9.33 10.12
N TYR A 6 -4.69 8.15 10.76
CA TYR A 6 -3.48 7.60 11.37
C TYR A 6 -2.41 7.29 10.32
N ALA A 7 -2.77 6.62 9.22
CA ALA A 7 -1.84 6.34 8.12
C ALA A 7 -1.28 7.62 7.49
N LEU A 8 -2.11 8.64 7.28
CA LEU A 8 -1.67 9.94 6.76
C LEU A 8 -0.79 10.71 7.74
N HIS A 9 -1.12 10.68 9.03
CA HIS A 9 -0.34 11.37 10.08
C HIS A 9 1.02 10.71 10.31
N TRP A 10 1.06 9.38 10.32
CA TRP A 10 2.26 8.60 10.64
C TRP A 10 3.29 8.55 9.54
N THR A 11 2.86 8.70 8.30
CA THR A 11 3.77 8.48 7.19
C THR A 11 4.63 9.69 6.92
N ARG A 12 4.26 10.91 7.36
CA ARG A 12 4.93 12.16 6.95
C ARG A 12 5.21 12.23 5.44
N LEU A 13 4.56 11.36 4.67
CA LEU A 13 4.90 11.11 3.29
C LEU A 13 4.37 12.29 2.50
N HIS A 14 5.17 12.68 1.51
CA HIS A 14 4.83 13.79 0.65
C HIS A 14 3.41 13.62 0.09
N HIS A 15 2.65 14.72 -0.01
CA HIS A 15 1.25 14.70 -0.46
C HIS A 15 1.06 13.92 -1.77
N SER A 16 2.10 13.87 -2.63
CA SER A 16 2.15 13.05 -3.85
C SER A 16 1.87 11.57 -3.61
N VAL A 17 2.36 10.97 -2.52
CA VAL A 17 2.17 9.54 -2.23
C VAL A 17 0.70 9.21 -2.07
N THR A 18 -0.08 10.09 -1.43
CA THR A 18 -1.52 9.88 -1.26
C THR A 18 -2.25 9.83 -2.61
N PHE A 19 -1.88 10.71 -3.56
CA PHE A 19 -2.45 10.69 -4.90
C PHE A 19 -2.05 9.42 -5.67
N ILE A 20 -0.80 8.99 -5.53
CA ILE A 20 -0.29 7.77 -6.17
C ILE A 20 -1.03 6.55 -5.62
N VAL A 21 -1.25 6.45 -4.32
CA VAL A 21 -2.06 5.39 -3.70
C VAL A 21 -3.45 5.31 -4.32
N LEU A 22 -4.14 6.45 -4.47
CA LEU A 22 -5.47 6.49 -5.10
C LEU A 22 -5.41 6.07 -6.57
N ALA A 23 -4.37 6.49 -7.31
CA ALA A 23 -4.17 6.09 -8.69
C ALA A 23 -3.92 4.59 -8.85
N LEU A 24 -3.06 4.00 -8.01
CA LEU A 24 -2.78 2.56 -7.99
C LEU A 24 -4.03 1.75 -7.63
N LEU A 25 -4.79 2.18 -6.63
CA LEU A 25 -6.06 1.55 -6.25
C LEU A 25 -7.09 1.62 -7.38
N ARG A 26 -7.18 2.77 -8.07
CA ARG A 26 -8.06 2.92 -9.23
C ARG A 26 -7.66 1.96 -10.35
N ARG A 27 -6.36 1.87 -10.69
CA ARG A 27 -5.84 0.95 -11.71
C ARG A 27 -6.17 -0.50 -11.37
N LEU A 28 -5.89 -0.91 -10.13
CA LEU A 28 -6.22 -2.24 -9.61
C LEU A 28 -7.71 -2.54 -9.80
N LYS A 29 -8.60 -1.61 -9.43
CA LYS A 29 -10.05 -1.79 -9.57
C LYS A 29 -10.54 -1.79 -11.01
N THR A 30 -9.86 -1.09 -11.92
CA THR A 30 -10.20 -1.11 -13.35
C THR A 30 -9.77 -2.40 -14.04
N GLN A 31 -8.61 -2.96 -13.68
CA GLN A 31 -8.09 -4.19 -14.27
C GLN A 31 -8.69 -5.44 -13.60
N PHE A 32 -8.85 -5.41 -12.28
CA PHE A 32 -9.34 -6.51 -11.46
C PHE A 32 -10.44 -6.04 -10.51
N PRO A 33 -11.69 -5.86 -10.99
CA PRO A 33 -12.81 -5.40 -10.15
C PRO A 33 -13.08 -6.34 -8.95
N ALA A 34 -12.80 -7.63 -9.15
CA ALA A 34 -12.94 -8.68 -8.16
C ALA A 34 -11.78 -8.73 -7.15
N ALA A 35 -10.65 -8.05 -7.40
CA ALA A 35 -9.55 -7.99 -6.45
C ALA A 35 -10.02 -7.28 -5.18
N ARG A 36 -10.20 -8.07 -4.13
CA ARG A 36 -10.57 -7.65 -2.78
C ARG A 36 -9.57 -8.33 -1.86
N GLY A 37 -8.86 -7.55 -1.05
CA GLY A 37 -8.15 -8.11 0.10
C GLY A 37 -9.17 -8.68 1.09
N SER A 38 -8.69 -9.35 2.14
CA SER A 38 -9.55 -9.76 3.26
C SER A 38 -10.34 -8.57 3.85
N SER A 39 -9.78 -7.36 3.75
CA SER A 39 -10.39 -6.10 4.14
C SER A 39 -9.95 -4.94 3.23
N GLY A 40 -10.73 -3.86 3.20
CA GLY A 40 -10.33 -2.61 2.54
C GLY A 40 -9.05 -2.00 3.15
N TYR A 41 -8.79 -2.29 4.42
CA TYR A 41 -7.55 -1.90 5.09
C TYR A 41 -6.33 -2.58 4.47
N GLN A 42 -6.39 -3.90 4.24
CA GLN A 42 -5.30 -4.65 3.59
C GLN A 42 -4.97 -4.05 2.22
N LEU A 43 -5.99 -3.74 1.41
CA LEU A 43 -5.82 -3.17 0.08
C LEU A 43 -5.20 -1.75 0.13
N LEU A 44 -5.63 -0.95 1.10
CA LEU A 44 -5.11 0.40 1.29
C LEU A 44 -3.65 0.35 1.76
N LEU A 45 -3.32 -0.52 2.72
CA LEU A 45 -1.97 -0.68 3.23
C LEU A 45 -1.00 -1.20 2.16
N SER A 46 -1.44 -2.16 1.33
CA SER A 46 -0.60 -2.67 0.23
C SER A 46 -0.30 -1.59 -0.80
N ALA A 47 -1.32 -0.81 -1.21
CA ALA A 47 -1.13 0.32 -2.11
C ALA A 47 -0.21 1.39 -1.52
N PHE A 48 -0.35 1.67 -0.22
CA PHE A 48 0.43 2.67 0.50
C PHE A 48 1.90 2.28 0.62
N MET A 49 2.18 1.02 0.93
CA MET A 49 3.52 0.46 0.96
C MET A 49 4.19 0.53 -0.42
N THR A 50 3.50 0.10 -1.48
CA THR A 50 4.04 0.13 -2.84
C THR A 50 4.29 1.56 -3.33
N ALA A 51 3.37 2.48 -3.09
CA ALA A 51 3.53 3.88 -3.47
C ALA A 51 4.67 4.57 -2.72
N SER A 52 4.79 4.34 -1.41
CA SER A 52 5.89 4.87 -0.61
C SER A 52 7.24 4.41 -1.16
N LYS A 53 7.37 3.11 -1.44
CA LYS A 53 8.61 2.53 -1.96
C LYS A 53 8.95 2.94 -3.38
N ALA A 54 7.96 3.27 -4.19
CA ALA A 54 8.16 3.71 -5.57
C ALA A 54 8.63 5.18 -5.67
N VAL A 55 8.38 5.99 -4.62
CA VAL A 55 8.47 7.47 -4.71
C VAL A 55 9.45 8.05 -3.71
N CYS A 56 9.64 7.41 -2.55
CA CYS A 56 10.54 7.89 -1.51
C CYS A 56 11.81 7.05 -1.48
N ASP A 57 12.98 7.70 -1.59
CA ASP A 57 14.28 7.01 -1.59
C ASP A 57 14.62 6.40 -0.21
N ASP A 58 14.07 6.94 0.88
CA ASP A 58 14.14 6.36 2.23
C ASP A 58 13.10 5.25 2.36
N THR A 59 13.34 4.10 1.72
CA THR A 59 12.35 3.02 1.72
C THR A 59 12.36 2.23 3.03
N ASP A 60 11.26 2.38 3.78
CA ASP A 60 10.95 1.56 4.93
C ASP A 60 10.87 0.06 4.55
N SER A 61 11.62 -0.76 5.28
CA SER A 61 11.63 -2.21 5.11
C SER A 61 10.25 -2.82 5.34
N ASN A 62 9.99 -4.03 4.81
CA ASN A 62 8.74 -4.75 5.12
C ASN A 62 8.52 -4.98 6.62
N LYS A 63 9.58 -4.99 7.42
CA LYS A 63 9.46 -5.05 8.90
C LYS A 63 8.87 -3.77 9.47
N SER A 64 9.23 -2.60 8.93
CA SER A 64 8.61 -1.32 9.30
C SER A 64 7.11 -1.35 8.98
N TRP A 65 6.72 -1.88 7.83
CA TRP A 65 5.31 -2.01 7.41
C TRP A 65 4.47 -2.96 8.27
N VAL A 66 5.09 -3.97 8.90
CA VAL A 66 4.42 -4.79 9.93
C VAL A 66 4.07 -3.94 11.16
N VAL A 67 5.00 -3.09 11.60
CA VAL A 67 4.78 -2.17 12.74
C VAL A 67 3.74 -1.11 12.39
N PHE A 68 3.83 -0.51 11.20
CA PHE A 68 2.82 0.42 10.68
C PHE A 68 1.44 -0.24 10.55
N GLY A 69 1.42 -1.52 10.18
CA GLY A 69 0.24 -2.36 10.13
C GLY A 69 -0.38 -2.68 11.49
N GLN A 70 0.15 -2.12 12.59
CA GLN A 70 -0.22 -2.39 13.99
C GLN A 70 -0.10 -3.87 14.38
N GLY A 71 0.78 -4.62 13.69
CA GLY A 71 0.93 -6.06 13.91
C GLY A 71 -0.30 -6.89 13.47
N ILE A 72 -1.26 -6.29 12.75
CA ILE A 72 -2.42 -7.01 12.21
C ILE A 72 -1.98 -8.04 11.17
N PHE A 73 -0.89 -7.76 10.45
CA PHE A 73 -0.29 -8.65 9.47
C PHE A 73 1.10 -9.06 9.92
N VAL A 74 1.42 -10.35 9.81
CA VAL A 74 2.80 -10.83 10.02
C VAL A 74 3.67 -10.49 8.81
N LEU A 75 4.99 -10.50 8.97
CA LEU A 75 5.94 -10.16 7.90
C LEU A 75 5.70 -10.96 6.61
N ARG A 76 5.33 -12.24 6.73
CA ARG A 76 5.01 -13.09 5.59
C ARG A 76 3.80 -12.57 4.80
N GLU A 77 2.78 -12.10 5.49
CA GLU A 77 1.57 -11.55 4.88
C GLU A 77 1.86 -10.20 4.22
N VAL A 78 2.63 -9.33 4.88
CA VAL A 78 3.08 -8.06 4.29
C VAL A 78 3.88 -8.29 3.00
N ASN A 79 4.80 -9.26 3.01
CA ASN A 79 5.55 -9.64 1.81
C ASN A 79 4.62 -10.17 0.71
N GLN A 80 3.60 -10.95 1.07
CA GLN A 80 2.64 -11.49 0.11
C GLN A 80 1.78 -10.37 -0.49
N MET A 81 1.29 -9.46 0.35
CA MET A 81 0.52 -8.28 -0.06
C MET A 81 1.29 -7.41 -1.05
N GLU A 82 2.57 -7.18 -0.80
CA GLU A 82 3.43 -6.43 -1.73
C GLU A 82 3.53 -7.12 -3.08
N ARG A 83 3.86 -8.43 -3.09
CA ARG A 83 4.03 -9.21 -4.32
C ARG A 83 2.76 -9.26 -5.14
N GLU A 84 1.63 -9.49 -4.48
CA GLU A 84 0.32 -9.49 -5.14
C GLU A 84 0.00 -8.12 -5.73
N MET A 85 0.23 -7.03 -4.98
CA MET A 85 -0.01 -5.68 -5.48
C MET A 85 0.86 -5.37 -6.72
N CYS A 86 2.15 -5.70 -6.68
CA CYS A 86 3.04 -5.52 -7.82
C CYS A 86 2.64 -6.40 -9.02
N ALA A 87 2.23 -7.65 -8.78
CA ALA A 87 1.78 -8.55 -9.83
C ALA A 87 0.48 -8.07 -10.48
N PHE A 88 -0.51 -7.65 -9.69
CA PHE A 88 -1.78 -7.12 -10.21
C PHE A 88 -1.60 -5.83 -10.99
N LEU A 89 -0.61 -5.01 -10.63
CA LEU A 89 -0.28 -3.79 -11.35
C LEU A 89 0.70 -4.03 -12.50
N GLU A 90 1.12 -5.27 -12.74
CA GLU A 90 2.13 -5.63 -13.75
C GLU A 90 3.40 -4.76 -13.65
N TRP A 91 3.78 -4.39 -12.43
CA TRP A 91 4.90 -3.48 -12.13
C TRP A 91 4.76 -2.05 -12.71
N HIS A 92 3.59 -1.65 -13.18
CA HIS A 92 3.27 -0.27 -13.58
C HIS A 92 3.00 0.63 -12.36
N LEU A 93 4.04 0.84 -11.56
CA LEU A 93 4.00 1.58 -10.30
C LEU A 93 4.17 3.10 -10.47
N ASN A 94 4.63 3.54 -11.65
CA ASN A 94 4.73 4.95 -12.00
C ASN A 94 3.34 5.50 -12.36
N VAL A 95 3.04 6.69 -11.82
CA VAL A 95 1.80 7.44 -12.05
C VAL A 95 2.10 8.69 -12.86
#